data_AF-A0A5C0DN73-F1
#
_entry.id   AF-A0A5C0DN73-F1
#
_cell.length_a   1.000
_cell.length_b   1.000
_cell.length_c   1.000
_cell.angle_alpha   90.00
_cell.angle_beta   90.00
_cell.angle_gamma   90.00
#
_symmetry.space_group_name_H-M   'P 1'
#
loop_
_entity.id
_entity.type
_entity.pdbx_description
1 polymer ?
#
loop_
_entity_poly.entity_id
_entity_poly.type
_entity_poly.pdbx_seq_one_letter_code
_entity_poly.pdbx_strand_id
1 'polypeptide(L)' 'MIKWNDLDDSVQLDPNSTLELDNGVRRVRFDDIGGVTPPLGKITLSSKPGGTAKRCVIVSTILGAMRTAKDNSCN' A
#
# COMPACT_ATOMS: atom_id res chain seq x y z
N MET A 1 10.13 14.08 -15.71
CA MET A 1 8.92 13.23 -15.78
C MET A 1 9.19 12.00 -14.94
N ILE A 2 8.37 11.72 -13.93
CA ILE A 2 8.54 10.52 -13.09
C ILE A 2 8.13 9.32 -13.94
N LYS A 3 9.02 8.32 -14.08
CA LYS A 3 8.73 7.08 -14.77
C LYS A 3 8.08 6.11 -13.79
N TRP A 4 6.80 5.86 -13.97
CA TRP A 4 6.10 4.78 -13.27
C TRP A 4 6.54 3.44 -13.82
N ASN A 5 6.66 2.44 -12.96
CA ASN A 5 6.88 1.06 -13.36
C ASN A 5 5.57 0.32 -13.20
N ASP A 6 5.19 -0.41 -14.24
CA ASP A 6 4.06 -1.33 -14.16
C ASP A 6 4.40 -2.48 -13.22
N LEU A 7 3.36 -3.03 -12.58
CA LEU A 7 3.50 -4.25 -11.81
C LEU A 7 3.70 -5.44 -12.76
N ASP A 8 4.38 -6.47 -12.28
CA ASP A 8 4.44 -7.75 -12.97
C ASP A 8 3.03 -8.28 -13.23
N ASP A 9 2.83 -8.93 -14.37
CA ASP A 9 1.52 -9.45 -14.79
C ASP A 9 0.93 -10.49 -13.85
N SER A 10 1.71 -11.08 -12.95
CA SER A 10 1.23 -12.00 -11.91
C SER A 10 0.78 -11.30 -10.62
N VAL A 11 0.94 -9.97 -10.53
CA VAL A 11 0.63 -9.16 -9.34
C VAL A 11 -0.55 -8.24 -9.61
N GLN A 12 -1.40 -8.05 -8.60
CA GLN A 12 -2.54 -7.15 -8.64
C GLN A 12 -2.69 -6.40 -7.31
N LEU A 13 -3.42 -5.28 -7.36
CA LEU A 13 -3.87 -4.61 -6.15
C LEU A 13 -5.01 -5.43 -5.52
N ASP A 14 -4.86 -5.79 -4.25
CA ASP A 14 -5.88 -6.53 -3.53
C ASP A 14 -7.07 -5.61 -3.20
N PRO A 15 -8.32 -6.08 -3.34
CA PRO A 15 -9.52 -5.31 -2.99
C PRO A 15 -9.56 -4.82 -1.55
N ASN A 16 -8.81 -5.44 -0.62
CA ASN A 16 -8.74 -5.03 0.78
C ASN A 16 -7.84 -3.79 1.03
N SER A 17 -7.31 -3.17 -0.02
CA SER A 17 -6.51 -1.94 0.08
C SER A 17 -7.37 -0.73 0.45
N THR A 18 -7.05 -0.07 1.55
CA THR A 18 -7.86 1.01 2.15
C THR A 18 -7.31 2.41 1.95
N LEU A 19 -6.07 2.57 1.47
CA LEU A 19 -5.49 3.90 1.28
C LEU A 19 -6.29 4.69 0.24
N GLU A 20 -6.68 5.93 0.54
CA GLU A 20 -7.57 6.73 -0.32
C GLU A 20 -7.08 6.81 -1.79
N LEU A 21 -8.02 6.63 -2.72
CA LEU A 21 -7.81 6.81 -4.15
C LEU A 21 -8.37 8.17 -4.56
N ASP A 22 -7.47 9.07 -4.95
CA ASP A 22 -7.83 10.41 -5.44
C ASP A 22 -7.30 10.57 -6.87
N ASN A 23 -8.19 10.95 -7.79
CA ASN A 23 -7.84 11.18 -9.20
C ASN A 23 -7.02 10.05 -9.86
N GLY A 24 -7.33 8.79 -9.51
CA GLY A 24 -6.64 7.61 -10.04
C GLY A 24 -5.30 7.28 -9.39
N VAL A 25 -4.88 8.01 -8.36
CA VAL A 25 -3.61 7.80 -7.65
C VAL A 25 -3.85 7.64 -6.16
N ARG A 26 -3.19 6.66 -5.55
CA ARG A 26 -3.11 6.53 -4.09
C ARG A 26 -1.78 7.12 -3.63
N ARG A 27 -1.82 8.17 -2.80
CA ARG A 27 -0.63 8.94 -2.40
C ARG A 27 -0.60 9.15 -0.89
N VAL A 28 0.60 9.11 -0.33
CA VAL A 28 0.91 9.57 1.02
C VAL A 28 1.98 10.64 0.95
N ARG A 29 1.83 11.69 1.77
CA ARG A 29 2.83 12.75 1.91
C ARG A 29 3.45 12.67 3.30
N PHE A 30 4.76 12.67 3.35
CA PHE A 30 5.52 12.79 4.59
C PHE A 30 6.02 14.23 4.73
N ASP A 31 6.16 14.67 5.98
CA ASP A 31 6.89 15.90 6.30
C ASP A 31 8.42 15.67 6.29
N ASP A 32 9.17 16.71 6.63
CA ASP A 32 10.64 16.72 6.65
C ASP A 32 11.26 15.85 7.76
N ILE A 33 10.49 15.49 8.79
CA ILE A 33 10.91 14.59 9.86
C ILE A 33 10.35 13.15 9.68
N GLY A 34 9.68 12.88 8.57
CA GLY A 34 9.09 11.57 8.26
C GLY A 34 7.75 11.31 8.95
N GLY A 35 7.14 12.33 9.53
CA GLY A 35 5.76 12.31 10.01
C GLY A 35 4.76 12.20 8.87
N VAL A 36 3.60 11.62 9.18
CA VAL A 36 2.51 11.42 8.21
C VAL A 36 1.20 11.95 8.78
N THR A 37 0.50 12.76 7.99
CA THR A 37 -0.88 13.15 8.23
C THR A 37 -1.80 12.35 7.29
N PRO A 38 -3.10 12.21 7.60
CA PRO A 38 -4.03 11.50 6.72
C PRO A 38 -3.93 11.94 5.25
N PRO A 39 -4.14 11.01 4.30
CA PRO A 39 -4.80 9.72 4.49
C PRO A 39 -3.89 8.62 5.06
N LEU A 40 -4.39 7.95 6.11
CA LEU A 40 -3.85 6.70 6.62
C LEU A 40 -4.53 5.52 5.93
N GLY A 41 -3.88 4.36 5.93
CA GLY A 41 -4.47 3.19 5.31
C GLY A 41 -3.45 2.15 4.91
N LYS A 42 -3.83 1.31 3.96
CA LYS A 42 -3.05 0.15 3.54
C LYS A 42 -3.12 -0.03 2.04
N ILE A 43 -1.99 -0.35 1.44
CA ILE A 43 -1.90 -0.91 0.08
C ILE A 43 -1.50 -2.36 0.24
N THR A 44 -2.27 -3.26 -0.36
CA THR A 44 -1.98 -4.69 -0.40
C THR A 44 -1.82 -5.11 -1.84
N LEU A 45 -0.71 -5.76 -2.14
CA LEU A 45 -0.48 -6.48 -3.38
C LEU A 45 -0.73 -7.97 -3.14
N SER A 46 -1.40 -8.60 -4.09
CA SER A 46 -1.66 -10.03 -4.11
C SER A 46 -1.31 -10.63 -5.46
N SER A 47 -1.12 -11.95 -5.48
CA SER A 47 -1.00 -12.68 -6.73
C SER A 47 -2.35 -12.70 -7.48
N LYS A 48 -2.29 -12.68 -8.81
CA LYS A 48 -3.42 -12.99 -9.71
C LYS A 48 -3.87 -14.47 -9.52
N PRO A 49 -5.02 -14.89 -10.09
CA PRO A 49 -5.71 -16.12 -9.70
C PRO A 49 -4.79 -17.35 -9.63
N GLY A 50 -4.81 -18.05 -8.48
CA GLY A 50 -4.00 -19.24 -8.20
C GLY A 50 -2.97 -19.06 -7.08
N GLY A 51 -2.61 -17.82 -6.71
CA GLY A 51 -1.73 -17.52 -5.58
C GLY A 51 -2.48 -16.98 -4.35
N THR A 52 -2.03 -17.36 -3.15
CA THR A 52 -2.58 -16.87 -1.86
C THR A 52 -1.68 -15.85 -1.18
N ALA A 53 -0.49 -15.60 -1.73
CA ALA A 53 0.50 -14.71 -1.13
C ALA A 53 0.03 -13.25 -1.16
N LYS A 54 0.18 -12.56 -0.02
CA LYS A 54 -0.09 -11.12 0.08
C LYS A 54 1.10 -10.38 0.69
N ARG A 55 1.32 -9.16 0.22
CA ARG A 55 2.28 -8.21 0.80
C ARG A 55 1.59 -6.86 0.92
N CYS A 56 1.77 -6.19 2.05
CA CYS A 56 1.15 -4.90 2.25
C CYS A 56 2.09 -3.91 2.91
N VAL A 57 1.86 -2.64 2.60
CA VAL A 57 2.43 -1.49 3.28
C VAL A 57 1.28 -0.81 4.00
N ILE A 58 1.46 -0.59 5.31
CA ILE A 58 0.49 0.05 6.20
C ILE A 58 1.07 1.39 6.61
N VAL A 59 0.28 2.44 6.43
CA VAL A 59 0.59 3.82 6.80
C VAL A 59 -0.22 4.17 8.04
N SER A 60 0.47 4.49 9.14
CA SER A 60 -0.13 4.70 10.47
C SER A 60 0.69 5.71 11.27
N THR A 61 0.19 6.13 12.43
CA THR A 61 0.94 6.92 13.41
C THR A 61 1.25 6.14 14.70
N ILE A 62 0.51 5.06 14.98
CA ILE A 62 0.58 4.32 16.25
C ILE A 62 1.87 3.50 16.37
N LEU A 63 2.31 2.89 15.27
CA LEU A 63 3.47 2.00 15.22
C LEU A 63 4.58 2.54 14.32
N GLY A 64 4.59 3.86 14.10
CA GLY A 64 5.43 4.55 13.11
C GLY A 64 4.72 4.80 11.78
N ALA A 65 5.33 5.66 10.97
CA ALA A 65 4.73 6.23 9.76
C ALA A 65 4.39 5.16 8.69
N MET A 66 5.25 4.15 8.54
CA MET A 66 5.05 3.02 7.63
C MET A 66 5.56 1.71 8.22
N ARG A 67 4.88 0.60 7.90
CA ARG A 67 5.37 -0.76 8.14
C ARG A 67 4.92 -1.72 7.06
N THR A 68 5.71 -2.76 6.82
CA THR A 68 5.33 -3.84 5.90
C THR A 68 4.74 -5.02 6.67
N ALA A 69 3.77 -5.72 6.08
CA ALA A 69 3.28 -7.00 6.59
C ALA A 69 3.01 -7.99 5.44
N LYS A 70 2.65 -9.22 5.79
CA LYS A 70 2.47 -10.33 4.85
C LYS A 70 1.23 -11.14 5.20
N ASP A 71 0.57 -11.68 4.17
CA ASP A 71 -0.50 -12.66 4.30
C ASP A 71 -1.58 -12.25 5.32
N ASN A 72 -1.85 -13.05 6.35
CA ASN A 72 -2.87 -12.74 7.36
C ASN A 72 -2.58 -11.47 8.16
N SER A 73 -1.32 -11.06 8.26
CA SER A 73 -0.94 -9.79 8.91
C SER A 73 -1.27 -8.56 8.05
N CYS A 74 -1.76 -8.77 6.82
CA CYS A 74 -2.30 -7.72 5.96
C CYS A 74 -3.79 -7.50 6.14
N ASN A 75 -4.48 -8.17 7.06
CA ASN A 75 -5.90 -7.91 7.33
C ASN A 75 -6.05 -6.89 8.46
#